data_AF-A0A7Y0FLU3-F1
#
_entry.id   AF-A0A7Y0FLU3-F1
#
_cell.length_a   1.000
_cell.length_b   1.000
_cell.length_c   1.000
_cell.angle_alpha   90.00
_cell.angle_beta   90.00
_cell.angle_gamma   90.00
#
_symmetry.space_group_name_H-M   'P 1'
#
loop_
_entity.id
_entity.type
_entity.pdbx_description
1 polymer ?
#
loop_
_entity_poly.entity_id
_entity_poly.type
_entity_poly.pdbx_seq_one_letter_code
_entity_poly.pdbx_strand_id
1 'polypeptide(L)'
;MSDFSPAAAPAPPSLTDFASFYLYGLTSQPYRQSTDVAQFGQLYDLVIGGHGGVALSSSFHPYQLVSPAGVTVWYAAFAQLYAQPDRAALFASMAGEQARYVVAPPASFSEFHVWPDTRLTSPENPVFSHYIPFVLPFLVRKNPAALRWDAELAAAEGSKEIFGRHLDQVNAAVRFVQPAPAFILGFDEFNEAHPERLIDRFMSVRDSLLVH
;
A
#
# COMPACT_ATOMS: atom_id res chain seq x y z
N MET A 1 -40.63 -27.18 22.42
CA MET A 1 -39.16 -27.14 22.54
C MET A 1 -38.67 -26.46 21.28
N SER A 2 -38.16 -25.24 21.39
CA SER A 2 -37.68 -24.48 20.24
C SER A 2 -36.24 -24.92 19.95
N ASP A 3 -36.05 -25.59 18.81
CA ASP A 3 -34.73 -25.93 18.29
C ASP A 3 -34.00 -24.65 17.88
N PHE A 4 -33.11 -24.17 18.75
CA PHE A 4 -32.07 -23.25 18.35
C PHE A 4 -30.98 -24.07 17.65
N SER A 5 -31.06 -24.19 16.32
CA SER A 5 -29.87 -24.52 15.55
C SER A 5 -28.82 -23.43 15.79
N PRO A 6 -27.61 -23.77 16.24
CA PRO A 6 -26.55 -22.77 16.36
C PRO A 6 -26.28 -22.21 14.96
N ALA A 7 -26.34 -20.87 14.84
CA ALA A 7 -25.99 -20.20 13.60
C ALA A 7 -24.58 -20.63 13.19
N ALA A 8 -24.43 -21.08 11.95
CA ALA A 8 -23.13 -21.45 11.41
C ALA A 8 -22.15 -20.28 11.58
N ALA A 9 -20.96 -20.56 12.09
CA ALA A 9 -19.93 -19.54 12.20
C ALA A 9 -19.68 -18.92 10.81
N PRO A 10 -19.59 -17.59 10.69
CA PRO A 10 -19.36 -16.94 9.41
C PRO A 10 -18.07 -17.48 8.78
N ALA A 11 -18.12 -17.75 7.47
CA ALA A 11 -16.95 -18.18 6.73
C ALA A 11 -15.82 -17.12 6.87
N PRO A 12 -14.55 -17.55 6.97
CA PRO A 12 -13.44 -16.60 6.98
C PRO A 12 -13.44 -15.81 5.67
N PRO A 13 -13.04 -14.52 5.72
CA PRO A 13 -12.98 -13.70 4.51
C PRO A 13 -11.95 -14.26 3.53
N SER A 14 -12.23 -14.02 2.26
CA SER A 14 -11.39 -14.32 1.11
C SER A 14 -10.58 -13.10 0.68
N LEU A 15 -9.56 -13.28 -0.15
CA LEU A 15 -8.80 -12.15 -0.70
C LEU A 15 -9.71 -11.18 -1.47
N THR A 16 -10.75 -11.68 -2.13
CA THR A 16 -11.68 -10.84 -2.89
C THR A 16 -12.50 -9.89 -2.02
N ASP A 17 -12.54 -10.11 -0.71
CA ASP A 17 -13.14 -9.21 0.27
C ASP A 17 -12.21 -8.03 0.64
N PHE A 18 -11.02 -7.96 0.05
CA PHE A 18 -10.05 -6.89 0.24
C PHE A 18 -9.71 -6.20 -1.08
N ALA A 19 -9.46 -4.90 -1.01
CA ALA A 19 -8.89 -4.08 -2.06
C ALA A 19 -7.38 -3.92 -1.82
N SER A 20 -6.62 -3.98 -2.89
CA SER A 20 -5.16 -3.90 -2.89
C SER A 20 -4.75 -2.46 -3.13
N PHE A 21 -4.43 -1.72 -2.06
CA PHE A 21 -4.04 -0.32 -2.17
C PHE A 21 -2.53 -0.12 -2.03
N TYR A 22 -2.06 1.04 -2.46
CA TYR A 22 -0.70 1.49 -2.20
C TYR A 22 -0.57 3.01 -2.09
N LEU A 23 0.40 3.43 -1.27
CA LEU A 23 1.06 4.72 -1.43
C LEU A 23 2.25 4.58 -2.37
N TYR A 24 2.51 5.57 -3.21
CA TYR A 24 3.68 5.59 -4.08
C TYR A 24 4.41 6.93 -3.99
N GLY A 25 5.73 6.87 -4.13
CA GLY A 25 6.61 8.01 -3.90
C GLY A 25 8.01 7.83 -4.45
N LEU A 26 8.85 8.84 -4.24
CA LEU A 26 10.25 8.84 -4.66
C LEU A 26 11.16 8.94 -3.43
N THR A 27 12.27 8.22 -3.47
CA THR A 27 13.27 8.16 -2.40
C THR A 27 14.68 8.13 -2.99
N SER A 28 15.71 8.41 -2.21
CA SER A 28 17.09 8.08 -2.59
C SER A 28 17.55 6.73 -2.04
N GLN A 29 16.72 6.07 -1.21
CA GLN A 29 17.08 4.84 -0.50
C GLN A 29 15.95 3.80 -0.62
N PRO A 30 15.97 2.95 -1.65
CA PRO A 30 14.91 1.99 -1.89
C PRO A 30 14.94 0.85 -0.87
N TYR A 31 13.85 0.08 -0.84
CA TYR A 31 13.71 -1.17 -0.10
C TYR A 31 14.07 -1.08 1.39
N ARG A 32 13.20 -0.38 2.13
CA ARG A 32 13.26 -0.24 3.59
C ARG A 32 12.17 -1.04 4.25
N GLN A 33 12.47 -1.55 5.45
CA GLN A 33 11.53 -2.30 6.27
C GLN A 33 11.36 -1.65 7.64
N SER A 34 10.17 -1.80 8.22
CA SER A 34 9.88 -1.44 9.60
C SER A 34 8.87 -2.42 10.18
N THR A 35 8.95 -2.70 11.48
CA THR A 35 7.99 -3.52 12.20
C THR A 35 7.09 -2.69 13.14
N ASP A 36 7.16 -1.36 13.04
CA ASP A 36 6.40 -0.45 13.91
C ASP A 36 4.92 -0.38 13.50
N VAL A 37 4.12 -1.26 14.09
CA VAL A 37 2.67 -1.36 13.87
C VAL A 37 1.95 -0.05 14.18
N ALA A 38 2.37 0.67 15.22
CA ALA A 38 1.73 1.92 15.61
C ALA A 38 1.94 3.02 14.56
N GLN A 39 3.15 3.11 14.01
CA GLN A 39 3.46 4.10 12.97
C GLN A 39 2.83 3.75 11.61
N PHE A 40 2.78 2.46 11.24
CA PHE A 40 1.94 2.04 10.10
C PHE A 40 0.47 2.42 10.31
N GLY A 41 -0.01 2.28 11.55
CA GLY A 41 -1.36 2.72 11.90
C GLY A 41 -1.58 4.21 11.66
N GLN A 42 -0.72 5.05 12.20
CA GLN A 42 -0.82 6.51 12.01
C GLN A 42 -0.77 6.90 10.53
N LEU A 43 0.11 6.27 9.73
CA LEU A 43 0.17 6.50 8.30
C LEU A 43 -1.15 6.12 7.62
N TYR A 44 -1.74 4.98 7.99
CA TYR A 44 -2.97 4.49 7.36
C TYR A 44 -4.21 5.26 7.82
N ASP A 45 -4.25 5.77 9.04
CA ASP A 45 -5.30 6.71 9.48
C ASP A 45 -5.39 7.94 8.55
N LEU A 46 -4.25 8.42 8.05
CA LEU A 46 -4.22 9.57 7.14
C LEU A 46 -4.73 9.21 5.74
N VAL A 47 -4.67 7.95 5.32
CA VAL A 47 -4.94 7.56 3.92
C VAL A 47 -6.27 6.85 3.79
N ILE A 48 -6.52 5.86 4.64
CA ILE A 48 -7.75 5.05 4.65
C ILE A 48 -8.64 5.38 5.84
N GLY A 49 -8.23 6.24 6.76
CA GLY A 49 -9.04 6.56 7.94
C GLY A 49 -9.17 5.37 8.90
N GLY A 50 -10.34 5.23 9.50
CA GLY A 50 -10.62 4.20 10.50
C GLY A 50 -10.56 2.77 9.97
N HIS A 51 -10.57 2.55 8.65
CA HIS A 51 -10.71 1.21 8.08
C HIS A 51 -9.61 0.24 8.53
N GLY A 52 -10.04 -0.99 8.87
CA GLY A 52 -9.15 -2.09 9.18
C GLY A 52 -8.40 -2.57 7.94
N GLY A 53 -7.16 -3.02 8.13
CA GLY A 53 -6.31 -3.41 7.01
C GLY A 53 -5.05 -4.17 7.39
N VAL A 54 -4.33 -4.63 6.35
CA VAL A 54 -3.07 -5.34 6.48
C VAL A 54 -1.97 -4.49 5.85
N ALA A 55 -1.05 -4.02 6.67
CA ALA A 55 0.17 -3.36 6.24
C ALA A 55 1.20 -4.40 5.79
N LEU A 56 1.96 -4.07 4.75
CA LEU A 56 3.22 -4.74 4.50
C LEU A 56 4.35 -3.94 5.15
N SER A 57 5.23 -4.64 5.86
CA SER A 57 6.31 -4.10 6.67
C SER A 57 7.47 -3.53 5.84
N SER A 58 7.30 -3.41 4.53
CA SER A 58 8.34 -3.09 3.56
C SER A 58 7.84 -2.08 2.54
N SER A 59 8.77 -1.26 2.08
CA SER A 59 8.66 -0.52 0.83
C SER A 59 9.30 -1.30 -0.31
N PHE A 60 8.72 -1.17 -1.49
CA PHE A 60 9.11 -1.93 -2.68
C PHE A 60 9.34 -0.98 -3.84
N HIS A 61 10.29 -1.30 -4.70
CA HIS A 61 10.27 -0.79 -6.06
C HIS A 61 9.04 -1.38 -6.81
N PRO A 62 8.41 -0.67 -7.76
CA PRO A 62 7.30 -1.21 -8.55
C PRO A 62 7.56 -2.60 -9.15
N TYR A 63 8.78 -2.84 -9.65
CA TYR A 63 9.21 -4.14 -10.18
C TYR A 63 9.43 -5.24 -9.12
N GLN A 64 9.22 -4.95 -7.84
CA GLN A 64 9.23 -5.94 -6.76
C GLN A 64 7.80 -6.32 -6.32
N LEU A 65 6.75 -5.76 -6.93
CA LEU A 65 5.37 -5.99 -6.47
C LEU A 65 4.78 -7.31 -6.94
N VAL A 66 5.34 -7.89 -8.01
CA VAL A 66 4.87 -9.13 -8.63
C VAL A 66 6.07 -10.05 -8.78
N SER A 67 5.96 -11.26 -8.24
CA SER A 67 7.01 -12.28 -8.34
C SER A 67 7.05 -12.90 -9.76
N PRO A 68 8.10 -13.68 -10.11
CA PRO A 68 8.19 -14.33 -11.43
C PRO A 68 7.07 -15.35 -11.67
N ALA A 69 6.47 -15.87 -10.59
CA ALA A 69 5.31 -16.77 -10.64
C ALA A 69 3.97 -16.03 -10.82
N GLY A 70 3.98 -14.70 -10.96
CA GLY A 70 2.77 -13.87 -11.07
C GLY A 70 2.08 -13.59 -9.74
N VAL A 71 2.67 -13.98 -8.61
CA VAL A 71 2.09 -13.74 -7.28
C VAL A 71 2.40 -12.31 -6.82
N THR A 72 1.38 -11.56 -6.42
CA THR A 72 1.52 -10.18 -5.93
C THR A 72 1.89 -10.12 -4.45
N VAL A 73 2.51 -9.02 -4.03
CA VAL A 73 2.83 -8.78 -2.61
C VAL A 73 1.58 -8.77 -1.72
N TRP A 74 0.45 -8.28 -2.24
CA TRP A 74 -0.84 -8.30 -1.53
C TRP A 74 -1.36 -9.72 -1.32
N TYR A 75 -1.29 -10.58 -2.34
CA TYR A 75 -1.66 -11.99 -2.19
C TYR A 75 -0.78 -12.67 -1.13
N ALA A 76 0.53 -12.45 -1.18
CA ALA A 76 1.46 -13.01 -0.21
C ALA A 76 1.15 -12.53 1.22
N ALA A 77 0.81 -11.26 1.39
CA ALA A 77 0.41 -10.68 2.67
C ALA A 77 -0.88 -11.34 3.22
N PHE A 78 -1.90 -11.49 2.37
CA PHE A 78 -3.13 -12.17 2.73
C PHE A 78 -2.89 -13.63 3.12
N ALA A 79 -2.08 -14.36 2.36
CA ALA A 79 -1.75 -15.75 2.65
C ALA A 79 -1.05 -15.90 4.02
N GLN A 80 -0.15 -14.98 4.38
CA GLN A 80 0.50 -14.96 5.69
C GLN A 80 -0.47 -14.68 6.84
N LEU A 81 -1.41 -13.76 6.64
CA LEU A 81 -2.49 -13.51 7.60
C LEU A 81 -3.37 -14.77 7.77
N TYR A 82 -3.74 -15.41 6.67
CA TYR A 82 -4.58 -16.61 6.68
C TYR A 82 -3.91 -17.82 7.34
N ALA A 83 -2.57 -17.84 7.35
CA ALA A 83 -1.77 -18.87 8.01
C ALA A 83 -1.62 -18.67 9.53
N GLN A 84 -2.04 -17.53 10.09
CA GLN A 84 -1.90 -17.27 11.54
C GLN A 84 -2.79 -18.22 12.37
N PRO A 85 -2.28 -18.75 13.51
CA PRO A 85 -3.08 -19.60 14.41
C PRO A 85 -4.36 -18.93 14.92
N ASP A 86 -4.31 -17.61 15.14
CA ASP A 86 -5.40 -16.78 15.66
C ASP A 86 -6.14 -16.00 14.56
N ARG A 87 -6.02 -16.42 13.29
CA ARG A 87 -6.62 -15.73 12.13
C ARG A 87 -8.09 -15.33 12.30
N ALA A 88 -8.90 -16.15 12.99
CA ALA A 88 -10.31 -15.85 13.20
C ALA A 88 -10.50 -14.57 14.04
N ALA A 89 -9.68 -14.39 15.08
CA ALA A 89 -9.69 -13.18 15.89
C ALA A 89 -9.14 -11.97 15.10
N LEU A 90 -8.07 -12.16 14.32
CA LEU A 90 -7.51 -11.10 13.46
C LEU A 90 -8.54 -10.59 12.44
N PHE A 91 -9.23 -11.50 11.74
CA PHE A 91 -10.28 -11.12 10.80
C PHE A 91 -11.48 -10.47 11.47
N ALA A 92 -11.89 -10.93 12.66
CA ALA A 92 -12.95 -10.29 13.43
C ALA A 92 -12.58 -8.86 13.85
N SER A 93 -11.34 -8.64 14.30
CA SER A 93 -10.87 -7.31 14.68
C SER A 93 -10.72 -6.38 13.48
N MET A 94 -10.31 -6.89 12.31
CA MET A 94 -10.32 -6.12 11.06
C MET A 94 -11.74 -5.77 10.61
N ALA A 95 -12.69 -6.70 10.82
CA ALA A 95 -14.09 -6.48 10.51
C ALA A 95 -14.72 -5.36 11.35
N GLY A 96 -14.27 -5.18 12.58
CA GLY A 96 -14.65 -4.06 13.44
C GLY A 96 -13.86 -2.77 13.17
N GLU A 97 -12.99 -2.73 12.16
CA GLU A 97 -12.09 -1.62 11.86
C GLU A 97 -11.05 -1.34 12.97
N GLN A 98 -10.75 -2.33 13.81
CA GLN A 98 -9.90 -2.15 15.01
C GLN A 98 -8.51 -2.75 14.90
N ALA A 99 -8.25 -3.62 13.92
CA ALA A 99 -6.95 -4.29 13.78
C ALA A 99 -6.20 -3.84 12.54
N ARG A 100 -4.91 -3.59 12.78
CA ARG A 100 -3.88 -3.40 11.78
C ARG A 100 -2.83 -4.46 11.99
N TYR A 101 -2.61 -5.27 10.95
CA TYR A 101 -1.64 -6.34 10.98
C TYR A 101 -0.48 -5.99 10.06
N VAL A 102 0.75 -6.13 10.54
CA VAL A 102 1.96 -5.86 9.73
C VAL A 102 2.60 -7.20 9.37
N VAL A 103 2.80 -7.45 8.08
CA VAL A 103 3.47 -8.66 7.58
C VAL A 103 4.80 -8.33 6.92
N ALA A 104 5.82 -9.13 7.22
CA ALA A 104 7.07 -9.09 6.46
C ALA A 104 6.84 -9.78 5.10
N PRO A 105 7.19 -9.16 3.96
CA PRO A 105 7.09 -9.85 2.69
C PRO A 105 8.01 -11.07 2.64
N PRO A 106 7.64 -12.11 1.89
CA PRO A 106 8.56 -13.19 1.58
C PRO A 106 9.83 -12.66 0.91
N ALA A 107 10.97 -13.29 1.17
CA ALA A 107 12.27 -12.92 0.59
C ALA A 107 12.25 -12.91 -0.95
N SER A 108 11.35 -13.67 -1.58
CA SER A 108 11.15 -13.69 -3.04
C SER A 108 10.78 -12.34 -3.66
N PHE A 109 10.35 -11.35 -2.87
CA PHE A 109 10.05 -9.99 -3.35
C PHE A 109 11.23 -9.01 -3.18
N SER A 110 12.38 -9.49 -2.72
CA SER A 110 13.59 -8.65 -2.61
C SER A 110 14.27 -8.38 -3.96
N GLU A 111 14.02 -9.21 -4.96
CA GLU A 111 14.62 -9.09 -6.29
C GLU A 111 13.72 -8.31 -7.26
N PHE A 112 14.35 -7.60 -8.21
CA PHE A 112 13.60 -6.91 -9.26
C PHE A 112 13.11 -7.90 -10.31
N HIS A 113 11.82 -7.84 -10.59
CA HIS A 113 11.15 -8.56 -11.65
C HIS A 113 10.51 -7.54 -12.58
N VAL A 114 11.35 -7.00 -13.45
CA VAL A 114 10.95 -5.96 -14.39
C VAL A 114 9.88 -6.52 -15.32
N TRP A 115 8.73 -5.85 -15.36
CA TRP A 115 7.66 -6.15 -16.30
C TRP A 115 8.13 -5.83 -17.73
N PRO A 116 7.35 -6.16 -18.78
CA PRO A 116 7.72 -5.78 -20.15
C PRO A 116 7.97 -4.27 -20.31
N ASP A 117 7.33 -3.46 -19.47
CA ASP A 117 7.59 -2.03 -19.36
C ASP A 117 8.79 -1.76 -18.45
N THR A 118 9.86 -1.22 -19.04
CA THR A 118 11.16 -1.00 -18.40
C THR A 118 11.39 0.48 -18.02
N ARG A 119 10.40 1.37 -18.22
CA ARG A 119 10.58 2.84 -18.14
C ARG A 119 11.12 3.34 -16.80
N LEU A 120 10.87 2.65 -15.68
CA LEU A 120 11.41 3.04 -14.37
C LEU A 120 12.87 2.63 -14.12
N THR A 121 13.50 1.92 -15.05
CA THR A 121 14.91 1.52 -14.90
C THR A 121 15.84 2.68 -15.24
N SER A 122 16.93 2.82 -14.48
CA SER A 122 17.95 3.85 -14.72
C SER A 122 18.55 3.84 -16.13
N PRO A 123 18.78 2.67 -16.79
CA PRO A 123 19.24 2.66 -18.18
C PRO A 123 18.27 3.32 -19.17
N GLU A 124 16.96 3.21 -18.94
CA GLU A 124 15.96 3.83 -19.82
C GLU A 124 15.65 5.28 -19.44
N ASN A 125 15.58 5.58 -18.13
CA ASN A 125 15.34 6.92 -17.60
C ASN A 125 16.32 7.21 -16.44
N PRO A 126 17.47 7.86 -16.72
CA PRO A 126 18.52 8.10 -15.74
C PRO A 126 18.09 8.89 -14.49
N VAL A 127 17.03 9.70 -14.59
CA VAL A 127 16.47 10.45 -13.45
C VAL A 127 16.07 9.55 -12.27
N PHE A 128 15.62 8.33 -12.56
CA PHE A 128 15.24 7.35 -11.53
C PHE A 128 16.44 6.69 -10.83
N SER A 129 17.68 7.03 -11.21
CA SER A 129 18.87 6.69 -10.40
C SER A 129 19.02 7.58 -9.16
N HIS A 130 18.39 8.77 -9.17
CA HIS A 130 18.41 9.73 -8.06
C HIS A 130 17.08 9.79 -7.33
N TYR A 131 15.98 9.73 -8.09
CA TYR A 131 14.62 9.69 -7.58
C TYR A 131 14.06 8.28 -7.74
N ILE A 132 14.44 7.37 -6.84
CA ILE A 132 14.10 5.96 -6.98
C ILE A 132 12.63 5.75 -6.60
N PRO A 133 11.80 5.14 -7.48
CA PRO A 133 10.41 4.82 -7.18
C PRO A 133 10.28 3.86 -5.99
N PHE A 134 9.34 4.14 -5.09
CA PHE A 134 8.93 3.21 -4.05
C PHE A 134 7.41 3.16 -3.90
N VAL A 135 6.95 2.03 -3.36
CA VAL A 135 5.55 1.71 -3.12
C VAL A 135 5.44 1.11 -1.72
N LEU A 136 4.42 1.53 -0.97
CA LEU A 136 4.01 0.96 0.31
C LEU A 136 2.63 0.30 0.11
N PRO A 137 2.59 -1.02 -0.11
CA PRO A 137 1.34 -1.75 -0.33
C PRO A 137 0.62 -2.08 0.98
N PHE A 138 -0.70 -2.14 0.91
CA PHE A 138 -1.56 -2.61 1.99
C PHE A 138 -2.90 -3.12 1.48
N LEU A 139 -3.58 -3.93 2.29
CA LEU A 139 -4.92 -4.43 2.03
C LEU A 139 -5.92 -3.68 2.90
N VAL A 140 -7.07 -3.34 2.31
CA VAL A 140 -8.21 -2.74 3.02
C VAL A 140 -9.44 -3.57 2.72
N ARG A 141 -10.30 -3.80 3.71
CA ARG A 141 -11.54 -4.54 3.46
C ARG A 141 -12.46 -3.76 2.51
N LYS A 142 -13.05 -4.43 1.52
CA LYS A 142 -14.04 -3.84 0.59
C LYS A 142 -15.33 -3.45 1.33
N ASN A 143 -16.06 -2.52 0.73
CA ASN A 143 -17.16 -1.75 1.33
C ASN A 143 -16.75 -0.74 2.42
N PRO A 144 -15.63 0.00 2.27
CA PRO A 144 -15.37 1.09 3.18
C PRO A 144 -16.37 2.23 2.97
N ALA A 145 -16.51 3.08 4.00
CA ALA A 145 -16.92 4.47 3.79
C ALA A 145 -15.90 5.18 2.86
N ALA A 146 -16.12 6.45 2.53
CA ALA A 146 -15.13 7.19 1.78
C ALA A 146 -13.76 7.16 2.50
N LEU A 147 -12.69 6.84 1.76
CA LEU A 147 -11.34 6.82 2.30
C LEU A 147 -10.93 8.23 2.74
N ARG A 148 -10.05 8.32 3.74
CA ARG A 148 -9.58 9.62 4.22
C ARG A 148 -8.92 10.44 3.10
N TRP A 149 -8.13 9.79 2.25
CA TRP A 149 -7.49 10.41 1.09
C TRP A 149 -8.51 11.08 0.15
N ASP A 150 -9.58 10.35 -0.21
CA ASP A 150 -10.62 10.85 -1.11
C ASP A 150 -11.40 12.01 -0.48
N ALA A 151 -11.68 11.92 0.83
CA ALA A 151 -12.35 12.97 1.57
C ALA A 151 -11.50 14.26 1.62
N GLU A 152 -10.18 14.15 1.85
CA GLU A 152 -9.25 15.28 1.86
C GLU A 152 -9.09 15.89 0.46
N LEU A 153 -9.06 15.06 -0.59
CA LEU A 153 -9.02 15.52 -1.97
C LEU A 153 -10.30 16.29 -2.35
N ALA A 154 -11.46 15.77 -1.95
CA ALA A 154 -12.75 16.43 -2.17
C ALA A 154 -12.85 17.75 -1.39
N ALA A 155 -12.44 17.76 -0.11
CA ALA A 155 -12.44 18.95 0.75
C ALA A 155 -11.47 20.04 0.25
N ALA A 156 -10.43 19.67 -0.49
CA ALA A 156 -9.53 20.63 -1.10
C ALA A 156 -10.15 21.39 -2.29
N GLU A 157 -11.23 20.89 -2.90
CA GLU A 157 -11.91 21.51 -4.06
C GLU A 157 -10.93 21.94 -5.19
N GLY A 158 -9.87 21.15 -5.41
CA GLY A 158 -8.82 21.43 -6.39
C GLY A 158 -7.71 22.40 -5.93
N SER A 159 -7.78 22.90 -4.70
CA SER A 159 -6.71 23.71 -4.09
C SER A 159 -5.48 22.87 -3.76
N LYS A 160 -4.40 23.10 -4.50
CA LYS A 160 -3.09 22.47 -4.26
C LYS A 160 -2.53 22.80 -2.88
N GLU A 161 -2.80 23.99 -2.36
CA GLU A 161 -2.31 24.40 -1.04
C GLU A 161 -3.02 23.62 0.08
N ILE A 162 -4.35 23.48 -0.02
CA ILE A 162 -5.14 22.78 1.00
C ILE A 162 -4.75 21.30 1.01
N PHE A 163 -4.71 20.65 -0.15
CA PHE A 163 -4.29 19.26 -0.25
C PHE A 163 -2.81 19.07 0.10
N GLY A 164 -1.96 20.07 -0.20
CA GLY A 164 -0.53 20.06 0.15
C GLY A 164 -0.29 19.89 1.65
N ARG A 165 -1.11 20.50 2.51
CA ARG A 165 -1.01 20.32 3.98
C ARG A 165 -1.30 18.88 4.40
N HIS A 166 -2.27 18.23 3.76
CA HIS A 166 -2.53 16.81 4.01
C HIS A 166 -1.35 15.94 3.54
N LEU A 167 -0.82 16.23 2.35
CA LEU A 167 0.35 15.52 1.82
C LEU A 167 1.59 15.69 2.72
N ASP A 168 1.78 16.86 3.33
CA ASP A 168 2.85 17.09 4.31
C ASP A 168 2.71 16.20 5.55
N GLN A 169 1.49 15.99 6.04
CA GLN A 169 1.22 15.07 7.15
C GLN A 169 1.56 13.62 6.76
N VAL A 170 1.16 13.19 5.56
CA VAL A 170 1.50 11.85 5.05
C VAL A 170 3.02 11.70 4.88
N ASN A 171 3.70 12.73 4.36
CA ASN A 171 5.16 12.76 4.22
C ASN A 171 5.90 12.74 5.57
N ALA A 172 5.34 13.35 6.61
CA ALA A 172 5.88 13.25 7.96
C ALA A 172 5.65 11.84 8.52
N ALA A 173 4.46 11.28 8.35
CA ALA A 173 4.07 9.97 8.84
C ALA A 173 4.82 8.81 8.16
N VAL A 174 5.34 8.97 6.93
CA VAL A 174 6.08 7.90 6.25
C VAL A 174 7.53 7.76 6.72
N ARG A 175 8.07 8.72 7.50
CA ARG A 175 9.51 8.83 7.81
C ARG A 175 10.11 7.64 8.53
N PHE A 176 9.30 6.88 9.26
CA PHE A 176 9.73 5.70 10.00
C PHE A 176 10.12 4.52 9.11
N VAL A 177 9.56 4.44 7.90
CA VAL A 177 9.90 3.42 6.90
C VAL A 177 10.65 4.04 5.71
N GLN A 178 10.42 5.32 5.40
CA GLN A 178 11.07 6.05 4.32
C GLN A 178 11.66 7.38 4.84
N PRO A 179 12.87 7.34 5.43
CA PRO A 179 13.56 8.54 5.92
C PRO A 179 13.82 9.55 4.80
N ALA A 180 14.09 10.80 5.18
CA ALA A 180 14.46 11.81 4.21
C ALA A 180 15.80 11.46 3.51
N PRO A 181 15.94 11.77 2.20
CA PRO A 181 14.95 12.39 1.33
C PRO A 181 13.99 11.36 0.70
N ALA A 182 12.72 11.44 1.09
CA ALA A 182 11.63 10.68 0.49
C ALA A 182 10.34 11.50 0.50
N PHE A 183 9.47 11.31 -0.49
CA PHE A 183 8.16 11.96 -0.53
C PHE A 183 7.12 11.14 -1.28
N ILE A 184 5.88 11.28 -0.87
CA ILE A 184 4.70 10.66 -1.47
C ILE A 184 4.24 11.50 -2.66
N LEU A 185 3.97 10.81 -3.77
CA LEU A 185 3.36 11.34 -4.97
C LEU A 185 1.85 11.13 -4.98
N GLY A 186 1.38 10.01 -4.40
CA GLY A 186 -0.04 9.72 -4.34
C GLY A 186 -0.39 8.38 -3.68
N PHE A 187 -1.66 8.05 -3.82
CA PHE A 187 -2.32 6.86 -3.32
C PHE A 187 -3.26 6.33 -4.40
N ASP A 188 -3.33 5.00 -4.59
CA ASP A 188 -4.30 4.39 -5.50
C ASP A 188 -4.51 2.89 -5.23
N GLU A 189 -5.47 2.29 -5.94
CA GLU A 189 -5.71 0.84 -5.97
C GLU A 189 -4.85 0.18 -7.06
N PHE A 190 -4.29 -0.98 -6.73
CA PHE A 190 -3.51 -1.80 -7.65
C PHE A 190 -4.42 -2.62 -8.53
N ASN A 191 -4.34 -2.40 -9.84
CA ASN A 191 -5.04 -3.19 -10.82
C ASN A 191 -4.10 -4.28 -11.37
N GLU A 192 -4.30 -5.51 -10.91
CA GLU A 192 -3.48 -6.66 -11.34
C GLU A 192 -3.57 -6.94 -12.86
N ALA A 193 -4.68 -6.56 -13.51
CA ALA A 193 -4.83 -6.68 -14.96
C ALA A 193 -4.10 -5.58 -15.74
N HIS A 194 -3.74 -4.48 -15.07
CA HIS A 194 -3.09 -3.31 -15.66
C HIS A 194 -1.97 -2.77 -14.75
N PRO A 195 -0.96 -3.61 -14.41
CA PRO A 195 0.11 -3.22 -13.51
C PRO A 195 0.91 -2.00 -14.05
N GLU A 196 1.00 -1.85 -15.38
CA GLU A 196 1.63 -0.72 -16.08
C GLU A 196 1.08 0.66 -15.68
N ARG A 197 -0.16 0.74 -15.19
CA ARG A 197 -0.74 2.02 -14.72
C ARG A 197 0.04 2.62 -13.56
N LEU A 198 0.70 1.79 -12.75
CA LEU A 198 1.61 2.28 -11.70
C LEU A 198 2.82 2.97 -12.32
N ILE A 199 3.36 2.43 -13.41
CA ILE A 199 4.50 3.02 -14.12
C ILE A 199 4.10 4.37 -14.72
N ASP A 200 2.91 4.47 -15.32
CA ASP A 200 2.40 5.72 -15.88
C ASP A 200 2.32 6.84 -14.83
N ARG A 201 2.01 6.52 -13.56
CA ARG A 201 1.99 7.50 -12.48
C ARG A 201 3.36 8.09 -12.20
N PHE A 202 4.40 7.27 -12.16
CA PHE A 202 5.78 7.76 -12.00
C PHE A 202 6.25 8.53 -13.23
N MET A 203 5.89 8.06 -14.42
CA MET A 203 6.23 8.75 -15.67
C MET A 203 5.55 10.11 -15.80
N SER A 204 4.35 10.28 -15.23
CA SER A 204 3.61 11.55 -15.27
C SER A 204 4.33 12.70 -14.56
N VAL A 205 5.22 12.40 -13.61
CA VAL A 205 5.99 13.42 -12.88
C VAL A 205 7.43 13.56 -13.38
N ARG A 206 7.89 12.66 -14.27
CA ARG A 206 9.29 12.59 -14.74
C ARG A 206 9.82 13.94 -15.19
N ASP A 207 9.07 14.65 -16.03
CA ASP A 207 9.55 15.90 -16.63
C ASP A 207 9.75 16.99 -15.56
N SER A 208 8.97 16.95 -14.47
CA SER A 208 9.18 17.87 -13.33
C SER A 208 10.44 17.55 -12.53
N LEU A 209 10.90 16.28 -12.55
CA LEU A 209 12.12 15.85 -11.88
C LEU A 209 13.41 16.23 -12.64
N LEU A 210 13.30 16.57 -13.93
CA LEU A 210 14.44 16.96 -14.77
C LEU A 210 14.82 18.45 -14.64
N VAL A 211 13.95 19.25 -14.03
CA VAL A 211 14.12 20.71 -13.87
C VAL A 211 14.86 21.06 -12.56
N HIS A 212 15.18 20.05 -11.74
CA HIS A 212 15.84 20.16 -10.44
C HIS A 212 17.12 19.34 -10.39
#